data_AF-A0A0F9WEW2-F1
#
_entry.id   AF-A0A0F9WEW2-F1
#
_cell.length_a   1.000
_cell.length_b   1.000
_cell.length_c   1.000
_cell.angle_alpha   90.00
_cell.angle_beta   90.00
_cell.angle_gamma   90.00
#
_symmetry.space_group_name_H-M   'P 1'
#
loop_
_entity.id
_entity.type
_entity.pdbx_description
1 polymer ?
#
loop_
_entity_poly.entity_id
_entity_poly.type
_entity_poly.pdbx_seq_one_letter_code
_entity_poly.pdbx_strand_id
1 'polypeptide(L)'
;MEETLTQKRQRRKKMAVEVMGGSCKDCGATFPGYPEVFDFDHMWGKREAIGRMLPIASWKEIAEELEKCELVCSNCHRMRTAERRKYGCTIQ
;
A
#
# COMPACT_ATOMS: atom_id res chain seq x y z
N MET A 1 10.95 0.70 26.60
CA MET A 1 11.59 1.00 25.30
C MET A 1 10.53 1.66 24.42
N GLU A 2 10.68 2.96 24.18
CA GLU A 2 9.69 3.72 23.42
C GLU A 2 9.98 3.55 21.93
N GLU A 3 9.17 2.72 21.26
CA GLU A 3 9.31 2.42 19.84
C GLU A 3 8.87 3.65 19.02
N THR A 4 9.76 4.14 18.16
CA THR A 4 9.50 5.36 17.38
C THR A 4 8.39 5.14 16.34
N LEU A 5 7.68 6.20 15.95
CA LEU A 5 6.62 6.13 14.93
C LEU A 5 7.10 5.50 13.61
N THR A 6 8.37 5.73 13.25
CA THR A 6 9.02 5.17 12.06
C THR A 6 9.19 3.64 12.17
N GLN A 7 9.64 3.16 13.33
CA GLN A 7 9.79 1.72 13.60
C GLN A 7 8.43 1.00 13.58
N LYS A 8 7.42 1.58 14.23
CA LYS A 8 6.03 1.07 14.20
C LYS A 8 5.50 0.96 12.77
N ARG A 9 5.73 2.00 11.96
CA ARG A 9 5.31 2.03 10.55
C ARG A 9 5.98 0.93 9.74
N GLN A 10 7.30 0.75 9.87
CA GLN A 10 8.04 -0.29 9.14
C GLN A 10 7.55 -1.69 9.52
N ARG A 11 7.41 -1.97 10.82
CA ARG A 11 6.90 -3.25 11.32
C ARG A 11 5.51 -3.56 10.78
N ARG A 12 4.57 -2.61 10.89
CA ARG A 12 3.20 -2.81 10.40
C ARG A 12 3.13 -2.86 8.87
N LYS A 13 3.97 -2.11 8.14
CA LYS A 13 4.07 -2.21 6.68
C LYS A 13 4.47 -3.61 6.27
N LYS A 14 5.50 -4.18 6.90
CA LYS A 14 5.95 -5.56 6.64
C LYS A 14 4.80 -6.56 6.84
N MET A 15 4.11 -6.49 7.98
CA MET A 15 2.96 -7.36 8.26
C MET A 15 1.85 -7.22 7.20
N ALA A 16 1.54 -5.99 6.80
CA ALA A 16 0.52 -5.73 5.78
C ALA A 16 0.90 -6.31 4.40
N VAL A 17 2.17 -6.18 4.01
CA VAL A 17 2.70 -6.79 2.77
C VAL A 17 2.61 -8.31 2.81
N GLU A 18 2.96 -8.92 3.94
CA GLU A 18 2.89 -10.38 4.14
C GLU A 18 1.45 -10.89 4.07
N VAL A 19 0.50 -10.19 4.71
CA VAL A 19 -0.94 -10.55 4.66
C VAL A 19 -1.50 -10.47 3.24
N MET A 20 -1.03 -9.51 2.44
CA MET A 20 -1.46 -9.32 1.05
C MET A 20 -0.75 -10.28 0.06
N GLY A 21 0.11 -11.18 0.55
CA GLY A 21 0.78 -12.21 -0.26
C GLY A 21 2.19 -11.87 -0.73
N GLY A 22 2.71 -10.66 -0.47
CA GLY A 22 4.12 -10.31 -0.72
C GLY A 22 4.53 -10.23 -2.19
N SER A 23 3.58 -10.21 -3.11
CA SER A 23 3.81 -10.10 -4.56
C SER A 23 3.04 -8.93 -5.15
N CYS A 24 3.61 -8.27 -6.15
CA CYS A 24 2.93 -7.23 -6.90
C CYS A 24 1.74 -7.82 -7.68
N LYS A 25 0.56 -7.23 -7.55
CA LYS A 25 -0.66 -7.65 -8.26
C LYS A 25 -0.54 -7.53 -9.78
N ASP A 26 0.16 -6.52 -10.28
CA ASP A 26 0.29 -6.25 -11.72
C ASP A 26 1.37 -7.09 -12.39
N CYS A 27 2.58 -7.10 -11.83
CA CYS A 27 3.74 -7.72 -12.47
C CYS A 27 4.16 -9.05 -11.83
N GLY A 28 3.55 -9.46 -10.72
CA GLY A 28 3.90 -10.69 -9.99
C GLY A 28 5.24 -10.64 -9.26
N ALA A 29 5.98 -9.52 -9.33
CA ALA A 29 7.30 -9.43 -8.71
C ALA A 29 7.23 -9.56 -7.18
N THR A 30 8.08 -10.42 -6.63
CA THR A 30 8.27 -10.63 -5.20
C THR A 30 9.60 -10.04 -4.77
N PHE A 31 9.61 -9.26 -3.69
CA PHE A 31 10.83 -8.68 -3.11
C PHE A 31 10.97 -9.09 -1.64
N PRO A 32 11.46 -10.31 -1.35
CA PRO A 32 11.65 -10.77 0.02
C PRO A 32 12.63 -9.85 0.75
N GLY A 33 12.24 -9.36 1.93
CA GLY A 33 13.08 -8.49 2.76
C GLY A 33 13.02 -6.99 2.42
N TYR A 34 12.35 -6.59 1.33
CA TYR A 34 12.21 -5.18 0.95
C TYR A 34 10.74 -4.76 0.87
N PRO A 35 10.02 -4.69 2.00
CA PRO A 35 8.62 -4.25 2.03
C PRO A 35 8.47 -2.77 1.63
N GLU A 36 9.55 -1.98 1.58
CA GLU A 36 9.50 -0.59 1.14
C GLU A 36 9.13 -0.45 -0.33
N VAL A 37 9.45 -1.45 -1.17
CA VAL A 37 9.23 -1.46 -2.62
C VAL A 37 7.76 -1.60 -3.00
N PHE A 38 6.94 -2.08 -2.07
CA PHE A 38 5.50 -2.22 -2.28
C PHE A 38 4.73 -1.00 -1.80
N ASP A 39 3.72 -0.62 -2.57
CA ASP A 39 2.76 0.42 -2.28
C ASP A 39 1.33 -0.16 -2.33
N PHE A 40 0.43 0.43 -1.56
CA PHE A 40 -0.98 0.04 -1.53
C PHE A 40 -1.76 0.99 -2.45
N ASP A 41 -2.12 0.52 -3.65
CA ASP A 41 -2.94 1.28 -4.60
C ASP A 41 -4.42 1.08 -4.28
N HIS A 42 -5.15 2.17 -4.12
CA HIS A 42 -6.57 2.12 -3.82
C HIS A 42 -7.33 1.88 -5.12
N MET A 43 -8.16 0.83 -5.17
CA MET A 43 -8.97 0.55 -6.35
C MET A 43 -10.27 1.36 -6.37
N TRP A 44 -10.89 1.58 -5.20
CA TRP A 44 -12.18 2.26 -5.06
C TRP A 44 -12.24 3.21 -3.85
N GLY A 45 -12.95 4.33 -3.99
CA GLY A 45 -13.26 5.23 -2.88
C GLY A 45 -12.21 6.33 -2.59
N LYS A 46 -12.38 6.98 -1.43
CA LYS A 46 -11.54 8.11 -1.01
C LYS A 46 -10.11 7.65 -0.73
N ARG A 47 -9.12 8.40 -1.24
CA ARG A 47 -7.69 8.14 -1.05
C ARG A 47 -7.24 8.51 0.37
N GLU A 48 -7.42 7.64 1.35
CA GLU A 48 -6.68 7.74 2.60
C GLU A 48 -5.33 7.04 2.44
N ALA A 49 -4.24 7.72 2.78
CA ALA A 49 -2.93 7.09 2.64
C ALA A 49 -2.77 6.03 3.75
N ILE A 50 -2.92 4.73 3.44
CA ILE A 50 -2.61 3.62 4.36
C ILE A 50 -1.26 3.84 5.04
N GLY A 51 -0.28 4.38 4.31
CA GLY A 51 1.03 4.74 4.85
C GLY A 51 1.03 5.69 6.06
N ARG A 52 -0.01 6.52 6.22
CA ARG A 52 -0.24 7.41 7.38
C ARG A 52 -1.05 6.72 8.48
N MET A 53 -1.96 5.81 8.12
CA MET A 53 -2.75 5.02 9.07
C MET A 53 -1.90 3.96 9.78
N LEU A 54 -0.91 3.38 9.10
CA LEU A 54 -0.04 2.33 9.65
C LEU A 54 0.46 2.61 11.07
N PRO A 55 1.07 3.77 11.42
CA PRO A 55 1.54 4.00 12.78
C PRO A 55 0.47 4.35 13.82
N ILE A 56 -0.73 4.79 13.41
CA ILE A 56 -1.71 5.45 14.30
C ILE A 56 -3.00 4.64 14.47
N ALA A 57 -3.49 4.03 13.38
CA ALA A 57 -4.76 3.31 13.35
C ALA A 57 -4.66 1.93 14.04
N SER A 58 -5.82 1.35 14.35
CA SER A 58 -5.91 -0.02 14.83
C SER A 58 -5.63 -1.02 13.70
N TRP A 59 -5.22 -2.25 14.06
CA TRP A 59 -5.00 -3.30 13.06
C TRP A 59 -6.28 -3.67 12.29
N LYS A 60 -7.43 -3.55 12.96
CA LYS A 60 -8.74 -3.83 12.34
C LYS A 60 -9.05 -2.84 11.23
N GLU A 61 -8.89 -1.54 11.48
CA GLU A 61 -9.08 -0.50 10.46
C GLU A 61 -8.09 -0.67 9.30
N ILE A 62 -6.84 -1.02 9.61
CA ILE A 62 -5.84 -1.30 8.58
C ILE A 62 -6.27 -2.50 7.71
N ALA A 63 -6.77 -3.58 8.31
CA ALA A 63 -7.24 -4.75 7.58
C ALA A 63 -8.44 -4.42 6.67
N GLU A 64 -9.42 -3.67 7.18
CA GLU A 64 -10.59 -3.21 6.40
C GLU A 64 -10.18 -2.31 5.22
N GLU A 65 -9.15 -1.47 5.37
CA GLU A 65 -8.61 -0.67 4.26
C GLU A 65 -7.74 -1.49 3.30
N LEU A 66 -6.99 -2.48 3.80
CA LEU A 66 -6.22 -3.39 2.96
C LEU A 66 -7.12 -4.18 2.00
N GLU A 67 -8.33 -4.57 2.42
CA GLU A 67 -9.33 -5.22 1.55
C GLU A 67 -9.76 -4.35 0.36
N LYS A 68 -9.71 -3.02 0.51
CA LYS A 68 -10.05 -2.05 -0.55
C LYS A 68 -8.86 -1.68 -1.44
N CYS A 69 -7.67 -2.17 -1.10
CA CYS A 69 -6.43 -1.83 -1.75
C CYS A 69 -5.78 -3.05 -2.42
N GLU A 70 -4.94 -2.77 -3.40
CA GLU A 70 -4.10 -3.79 -4.02
C GLU A 70 -2.63 -3.53 -3.68
N LEU A 71 -1.91 -4.63 -3.43
CA LEU A 71 -0.47 -4.60 -3.25
C LEU A 71 0.20 -4.50 -4.63
N VAL A 72 0.84 -3.38 -4.93
CA VAL A 72 1.57 -3.16 -6.19
C VAL A 72 2.99 -2.68 -5.89
N CYS A 73 3.96 -2.95 -6.76
CA CYS A 73 5.29 -2.38 -6.61
C CYS A 73 5.26 -0.89 -6.99
N SER A 74 6.21 -0.10 -6.45
CA SER A 74 6.28 1.34 -6.72
C SER A 74 6.35 1.69 -8.21
N ASN A 75 6.91 0.82 -9.04
CA ASN A 75 6.96 1.00 -10.48
C ASN A 75 5.57 0.86 -11.12
N CYS A 76 4.86 -0.25 -10.85
CA CYS A 76 3.51 -0.47 -11.35
C CYS A 76 2.54 0.59 -10.83
N HIS A 77 2.65 0.99 -9.56
CA HIS A 77 1.84 2.07 -8.98
C HIS A 77 2.06 3.41 -9.71
N ARG A 78 3.32 3.76 -10.02
CA ARG A 78 3.64 4.96 -10.79
C ARG A 78 3.14 4.88 -12.23
N MET A 79 3.23 3.71 -12.86
CA MET A 79 2.67 3.48 -14.20
C MET A 79 1.15 3.67 -14.20
N ARG A 80 0.42 3.02 -13.29
CA ARG A 80 -1.04 3.22 -13.09
C ARG A 80 -1.38 4.69 -12.90
N THR A 81 -0.63 5.39 -12.06
CA THR A 81 -0.84 6.82 -11.81
C THR A 81 -0.60 7.66 -13.08
N ALA A 82 0.44 7.34 -13.86
CA ALA A 82 0.74 8.01 -15.12
C ALA A 82 -0.33 7.73 -16.18
N GLU A 83 -0.81 6.49 -16.28
CA GLU A 83 -1.90 6.09 -17.20
C GLU A 83 -3.21 6.78 -16.85
N ARG A 84 -3.59 6.80 -15.56
CA ARG A 84 -4.77 7.54 -15.06
C ARG A 84 -4.68 9.03 -15.40
N ARG A 85 -3.47 9.62 -15.46
CA ARG A 85 -3.26 11.02 -15.89
C ARG A 85 -3.28 11.19 -17.40
N LYS A 86 -2.74 10.24 -18.17
CA LYS A 86 -2.66 10.29 -19.64
C LYS A 86 -4.01 10.11 -20.32
N TYR A 87 -4.85 9.22 -19.82
CA TYR A 87 -6.13 8.87 -20.42
C TYR A 87 -7.31 9.52 -19.70
N GLY A 88 -7.10 10.69 -19.09
CA GLY A 88 -8.02 11.37 -18.20
C GLY A 88 -9.50 11.28 -18.62
N CYS A 89 -10.21 10.32 -18.06
CA CYS A 89 -11.63 10.47 -17.82
C CYS A 89 -11.74 11.01 -16.39
N THR A 90 -11.80 12.34 -16.30
CA THR A 90 -12.13 13.06 -15.08
C THR A 90 -13.53 12.65 -14.65
N ILE A 91 -13.64 11.75 -13.69
CA ILE A 91 -14.78 11.80 -12.77
C ILE A 91 -14.19 11.99 -11.39
N GLN A 92 -14.29 13.24 -10.95
CA GLN A 92 -14.00 13.71 -9.60
C GLN A 92 -14.84 12.95 -8.57
#